data_AF-A0A519KMC1-F1
#
_entry.id   AF-A0A519KMC1-F1
#
_cell.length_a   1.000
_cell.length_b   1.000
_cell.length_c   1.000
_cell.angle_alpha   90.00
_cell.angle_beta   90.00
_cell.angle_gamma   90.00
#
_symmetry.space_group_name_H-M   'P 1'
#
loop_
_entity.id
_entity.type
_entity.pdbx_description
1 polymer ?
#
loop_
_entity_poly.entity_id
_entity_poly.type
_entity_poly.pdbx_seq_one_letter_code
_entity_poly.pdbx_strand_id
1 'polypeptide(L)'
;MVTALWDWAIVAYRDEETARLCLELQDRHGQQVCLTLWAAWAAGRGVVDDETVEAAVDIARAWETATLAPLRAVRRTLKKPVPDMADEPRLSVR
;
A
#
# COMPACT_ATOMS: atom_id res chain seq x y z
N MET A 1 24.41 8.73 1.54
CA MET A 1 24.35 7.27 1.23
C MET A 1 23.34 7.08 0.12
N VAL A 2 23.65 6.23 -0.87
CA VAL A 2 22.67 5.83 -1.90
C VAL A 2 21.51 5.16 -1.18
N THR A 3 20.43 5.89 -0.92
CA THR A 3 19.27 5.29 -0.25
C THR A 3 18.55 4.44 -1.28
N ALA A 4 18.67 3.12 -1.15
CA ALA A 4 17.86 2.18 -1.88
C ALA A 4 16.39 2.57 -1.75
N LEU A 5 15.56 2.17 -2.73
CA LEU A 5 14.11 2.43 -2.74
C LEU A 5 13.48 2.24 -1.35
N TRP A 6 13.81 1.14 -0.70
CA TRP A 6 13.21 0.77 0.58
C TRP A 6 13.53 1.74 1.71
N ASP A 7 14.78 2.16 1.86
CA ASP A 7 15.18 3.11 2.90
C ASP A 7 14.50 4.46 2.71
N TRP A 8 14.42 4.91 1.45
CA TRP A 8 13.73 6.14 1.12
C TRP A 8 12.22 6.02 1.39
N ALA A 9 11.59 4.91 0.99
CA ALA A 9 10.16 4.69 1.16
C ALA A 9 9.77 4.66 2.65
N ILE A 10 10.59 4.06 3.51
CA ILE A 10 10.39 4.08 4.96
C ILE A 10 10.43 5.51 5.51
N VAL A 11 11.39 6.33 5.07
CA VAL A 11 11.49 7.73 5.51
C VAL A 11 10.32 8.55 5.01
N ALA A 12 9.97 8.43 3.73
CA ALA A 12 8.84 9.12 3.12
C ALA A 12 7.52 8.74 3.79
N TYR A 13 7.27 7.45 4.04
CA TYR A 13 6.04 6.98 4.65
C TYR A 13 5.95 7.24 6.17
N ARG A 14 7.06 7.64 6.81
CA ARG A 14 7.04 8.07 8.21
C ARG A 14 6.43 9.46 8.38
N ASP A 15 6.47 10.27 7.34
CA ASP A 15 5.78 11.55 7.31
C ASP A 15 4.26 11.32 7.38
N GLU A 16 3.61 11.99 8.32
CA GLU A 16 2.20 11.76 8.65
C GLU A 16 1.27 12.13 7.48
N GLU A 17 1.57 13.23 6.79
CA GLU A 17 0.78 13.67 5.65
C GLU A 17 0.95 12.71 4.46
N THR A 18 2.17 12.26 4.20
CA THR A 18 2.48 11.27 3.17
C THR A 18 1.75 9.96 3.43
N ALA A 19 1.80 9.45 4.66
CA ALA A 19 1.07 8.24 5.04
C ALA A 19 -0.45 8.43 4.87
N ARG A 20 -0.99 9.57 5.31
CA ARG A 20 -2.41 9.91 5.17
C ARG A 20 -2.84 9.93 3.70
N LEU A 21 -2.09 10.59 2.82
CA LEU A 21 -2.39 10.67 1.39
C LEU A 21 -2.29 9.30 0.71
N CYS A 22 -1.29 8.49 1.05
CA CYS A 22 -1.18 7.12 0.54
C CYS A 22 -2.40 6.27 0.92
N LEU A 23 -2.83 6.34 2.18
CA LEU A 23 -4.02 5.64 2.65
C LEU A 23 -5.31 6.17 2.00
N GLU A 24 -5.41 7.48 1.77
CA GLU A 24 -6.55 8.07 1.06
C GLU A 24 -6.63 7.55 -0.39
N LEU A 25 -5.50 7.53 -1.11
CA LEU A 25 -5.42 6.98 -2.47
C LEU A 25 -5.76 5.49 -2.48
N GLN A 26 -5.28 4.74 -1.49
CA GLN A 26 -5.59 3.33 -1.35
C GLN A 26 -7.08 3.09 -1.11
N ASP A 27 -7.69 3.80 -0.17
CA ASP A 27 -9.09 3.56 0.21
C ASP A 27 -10.09 4.10 -0.81
N ARG A 28 -9.81 5.24 -1.45
CA ARG A 28 -10.71 5.88 -2.42
C ARG A 28 -10.53 5.39 -3.85
N HIS A 29 -9.29 5.07 -4.24
CA HIS A 29 -8.94 4.80 -5.63
C HIS A 29 -8.33 3.40 -5.83
N GLY A 30 -8.24 2.59 -4.78
CA GLY A 30 -7.66 1.24 -4.87
C GLY A 30 -6.16 1.23 -5.19
N GLN A 31 -5.47 2.35 -4.98
CA GLN A 31 -4.05 2.44 -5.27
C GLN A 31 -3.21 1.58 -4.33
N GLN A 32 -2.02 1.19 -4.79
CA GLN A 32 -1.06 0.46 -3.97
C GLN A 32 0.00 1.43 -3.43
N VAL A 33 0.10 1.51 -2.09
CA VAL A 33 1.06 2.37 -1.39
C VAL A 33 2.50 2.15 -1.88
N CYS A 34 2.94 0.90 -2.05
CA CYS A 34 4.29 0.60 -2.55
C CYS A 34 4.53 1.15 -3.96
N LEU A 35 3.56 1.02 -4.87
CA LEU A 35 3.65 1.57 -6.23
C LEU A 35 3.66 3.10 -6.20
N THR A 36 2.82 3.73 -5.38
CA THR A 36 2.78 5.20 -5.22
C THR A 36 4.11 5.75 -4.71
N LEU A 37 4.69 5.10 -3.68
CA LEU A 37 6.00 5.49 -3.14
C LEU A 37 7.13 5.23 -4.16
N TRP A 38 7.07 4.12 -4.90
CA TRP A 38 8.02 3.85 -5.97
C TRP A 38 7.96 4.92 -7.06
N ALA A 39 6.77 5.32 -7.51
CA ALA A 39 6.61 6.35 -8.53
C ALA A 39 7.19 7.69 -8.07
N ALA A 40 6.94 8.09 -6.82
CA ALA A 40 7.52 9.30 -6.24
C ALA A 40 9.06 9.22 -6.11
N TRP A 41 9.58 8.07 -5.68
CA TRP A 41 11.02 7.81 -5.59
C TRP A 41 11.71 7.87 -6.96
N ALA A 42 11.07 7.31 -7.98
CA ALA A 42 11.52 7.25 -9.36
C ALA A 42 11.54 8.65 -9.98
N ALA A 43 10.46 9.42 -9.83
CA ALA A 43 10.35 10.78 -10.34
C ALA A 43 11.46 11.71 -9.83
N GLY A 44 11.90 11.52 -8.58
CA GLY A 44 13.03 12.26 -8.00
C GLY A 44 14.42 11.90 -8.54
N ARG A 45 14.53 10.83 -9.34
CA ARG A 45 15.81 10.32 -9.90
C ARG A 45 15.95 10.53 -11.40
N GLY A 46 14.89 10.90 -12.09
CA GLY A 46 14.89 11.16 -13.53
C GLY A 46 13.82 10.35 -14.26
N VAL A 47 13.96 10.30 -15.58
CA VAL A 47 13.04 9.58 -16.45
C VAL A 47 13.23 8.08 -16.25
N VAL A 48 12.12 7.37 -16.02
CA VAL A 48 12.04 5.91 -16.07
C VAL A 48 11.41 5.53 -17.40
N ASP A 49 11.95 4.51 -18.05
CA ASP A 49 11.41 4.01 -19.30
C ASP A 49 10.04 3.34 -19.12
N ASP A 50 9.26 3.35 -20.20
CA ASP A 50 7.88 2.84 -20.20
C ASP A 50 7.81 1.35 -19.82
N GLU A 51 8.80 0.54 -20.22
CA GLU A 51 8.85 -0.89 -19.90
C GLU A 51 8.98 -1.11 -18.38
N THR A 52 9.84 -0.34 -17.72
CA THR A 52 10.00 -0.39 -16.26
C THR A 52 8.74 0.10 -15.54
N VAL A 53 8.06 1.12 -16.07
CA VAL A 53 6.78 1.60 -15.51
C VAL A 53 5.71 0.51 -15.62
N GLU A 54 5.53 -0.10 -16.79
CA GLU A 54 4.56 -1.19 -16.99
C GLU A 54 4.87 -2.38 -16.08
N ALA A 55 6.14 -2.79 -15.98
CA ALA A 55 6.54 -3.89 -15.09
C ALA A 55 6.21 -3.59 -13.61
N ALA A 56 6.44 -2.35 -13.15
CA ALA A 56 6.09 -1.95 -11.78
C ALA A 56 4.57 -2.00 -11.54
N VAL A 57 3.78 -1.53 -12.51
CA VAL A 57 2.31 -1.57 -12.46
C VAL A 57 1.80 -3.00 -12.42
N ASP A 58 2.33 -3.89 -13.26
CA ASP A 58 1.90 -5.28 -13.32
C ASP A 58 2.24 -6.06 -12.04
N ILE A 59 3.44 -5.88 -11.50
CA ILE A 59 3.83 -6.46 -10.21
C ILE A 59 2.90 -5.96 -9.10
N ALA A 60 2.61 -4.66 -9.07
CA ALA A 60 1.71 -4.07 -8.10
C ALA A 60 0.30 -4.65 -8.22
N ARG A 61 -0.25 -4.73 -9.44
CA ARG A 61 -1.58 -5.32 -9.70
C ARG A 61 -1.66 -6.79 -9.29
N ALA A 62 -0.62 -7.57 -9.59
CA ALA A 62 -0.55 -8.97 -9.20
C ALA A 62 -0.61 -9.13 -7.68
N TRP A 63 0.20 -8.37 -6.93
CA TRP A 63 0.19 -8.38 -5.46
C TRP A 63 -1.12 -7.88 -4.88
N GLU A 64 -1.69 -6.82 -5.45
CA GLU A 64 -2.96 -6.26 -5.01
C GLU A 64 -4.07 -7.31 -5.14
N THR A 65 -4.15 -7.96 -6.30
CA THR A 65 -5.23 -8.92 -6.63
C THR A 65 -5.07 -10.22 -5.86
N ALA A 66 -3.86 -10.79 -5.83
CA ALA A 66 -3.62 -12.10 -5.22
C ALA A 66 -3.60 -12.05 -3.69
N THR A 67 -3.19 -10.91 -3.10
CA THR A 67 -2.86 -10.87 -1.67
C THR A 67 -3.52 -9.71 -0.94
N LEU A 68 -3.27 -8.47 -1.35
CA LEU A 68 -3.59 -7.31 -0.50
C LEU A 68 -5.09 -7.02 -0.45
N ALA A 69 -5.80 -7.07 -1.58
CA ALA A 69 -7.24 -6.83 -1.62
C ALA A 69 -8.03 -7.88 -0.81
N PRO A 70 -7.76 -9.21 -0.93
CA PRO A 70 -8.38 -10.22 -0.07
C PRO A 70 -8.14 -9.96 1.42
N LEU A 71 -6.90 -9.69 1.83
CA LEU A 71 -6.57 -9.42 3.24
C LEU A 71 -7.28 -8.16 3.77
N ARG A 72 -7.35 -7.09 2.95
CA ARG A 72 -8.10 -5.87 3.30
C ARG A 72 -9.58 -6.13 3.44
N ALA A 73 -10.16 -6.98 2.59
CA ALA A 73 -11.55 -7.38 2.70
C ALA A 73 -11.81 -8.12 4.02
N VAL A 74 -10.97 -9.09 4.37
CA VAL A 74 -11.04 -9.79 5.67
C VAL A 74 -10.92 -8.79 6.82
N ARG A 75 -9.91 -7.91 6.81
CA ARG A 75 -9.74 -6.89 7.85
C ARG A 75 -10.97 -5.98 7.98
N ARG A 76 -11.58 -5.57 6.87
CA ARG A 76 -12.79 -4.73 6.87
C ARG A 76 -14.01 -5.47 7.43
N THR A 77 -14.14 -6.76 7.14
CA THR A 77 -15.17 -7.62 7.75
C THR A 77 -14.95 -7.74 9.26
N LEU A 78 -13.72 -8.01 9.69
CA LEU A 78 -13.37 -8.12 11.11
C LEU A 78 -13.56 -6.81 11.88
N LYS A 79 -13.63 -5.64 11.25
CA LYS A 79 -13.96 -4.39 11.97
C LYS A 79 -15.44 -4.25 12.32
N LYS A 80 -16.33 -4.97 11.63
CA LYS A 80 -17.78 -4.95 11.87
C LYS A 80 -18.17 -6.06 12.85
N PRO A 81 -19.30 -5.94 13.57
CA PRO A 81 -19.85 -7.06 14.32
C PRO A 81 -20.03 -8.28 13.40
N VAL A 82 -19.53 -9.43 13.83
CA VAL A 82 -19.70 -10.71 13.13
C VAL A 82 -20.47 -11.63 14.09
N PRO A 83 -21.60 -12.23 13.66
CA PRO A 83 -22.33 -13.18 14.49
C PRO A 83 -21.41 -14.27 15.04
N ASP A 84 -21.63 -14.65 16.30
CA ASP A 84 -20.90 -15.72 16.99
C ASP A 84 -19.39 -15.47 17.18
N MET A 85 -18.90 -14.25 16.92
CA MET A 85 -17.53 -13.83 17.23
C MET A 85 -17.52 -12.73 18.31
N ALA A 86 -16.82 -12.97 19.41
CA ALA A 86 -16.63 -11.95 20.45
C ALA A 86 -15.81 -10.75 19.93
N ASP A 87 -16.16 -9.56 20.41
CA ASP A 87 -15.57 -8.30 19.94
C ASP A 87 -14.08 -8.19 20.25
N GLU A 88 -13.65 -8.49 21.47
CA GLU A 88 -12.25 -8.35 21.91
C GLU A 88 -11.24 -9.13 21.03
N PRO A 89 -11.39 -10.46 20.82
CA PRO A 89 -10.46 -11.20 19.96
C PRO A 89 -10.58 -10.80 18.48
N ARG A 90 -11.76 -10.39 18.01
CA ARG A 90 -11.96 -9.94 16.63
C ARG A 90 -11.25 -8.61 16.36
N LEU A 91 -11.33 -7.67 17.30
CA LEU A 91 -10.75 -6.33 17.19
C LEU A 91 -9.25 -6.26 17.48
N SER A 92 -8.66 -7.32 18.06
CA SER A 92 -7.22 -7.39 18.35
C SER A 92 -6.36 -7.77 17.14
N VAL A 93 -6.97 -8.26 16.06
CA VAL A 93 -6.27 -8.58 14.79
C VAL A 93 -5.80 -7.29 14.14
N ARG A 94 -4.47 -7.10 14.08
CA ARG A 94 -3.80 -5.96 13.44
C ARG A 94 -3.35 -6.29 12.02
#